data_AF-A0A967YWJ5-F1
#
_entry.id   AF-A0A967YWJ5-F1
#
_cell.length_a   1.000
_cell.length_b   1.000
_cell.length_c   1.000
_cell.angle_alpha   90.00
_cell.angle_beta   90.00
_cell.angle_gamma   90.00
#
_symmetry.space_group_name_H-M   'P 1'
#
loop_
_entity.id
_entity.type
_entity.pdbx_description
1 polymer ?
#
loop_
_entity_poly.entity_id
_entity_poly.type
_entity_poly.pdbx_seq_one_letter_code
_entity_poly.pdbx_strand_id
1 'polypeptide(L)'
;QVVREAGFVPILPPQRFTLPSIGYIPDGTISLLRFIRSDRKLDIFGEHFELPKALIYTYVRAKIITGLHQIQVYSGDELIISFPYQLPACIYPGSQNG
;
A
#
# COMPACT_ATOMS: atom_id res chain seq x y z
N GLN A 1 18.30 -20.68 -6.97
CA GLN A 1 18.33 -21.79 -6.00
C GLN A 1 17.14 -21.62 -5.07
N VAL A 2 16.09 -22.42 -5.23
CA VAL A 2 14.92 -22.42 -4.32
C VAL A 2 15.29 -23.31 -3.14
N VAL A 3 15.25 -22.77 -1.93
CA VAL A 3 15.41 -23.58 -0.71
C VAL A 3 14.22 -24.54 -0.67
N ARG A 4 14.47 -25.86 -0.76
CA ARG A 4 13.43 -26.87 -0.52
C ARG A 4 13.00 -26.73 0.93
N GLU A 5 11.76 -26.31 1.14
CA GLU A 5 11.23 -25.92 2.45
C GLU A 5 11.09 -27.12 3.39
N ALA A 6 11.55 -26.91 4.62
CA ALA A 6 11.35 -27.82 5.74
C ALA A 6 9.86 -27.86 6.11
N GLY A 7 9.11 -28.88 5.66
CA GLY A 7 7.85 -29.32 6.26
C GLY A 7 6.78 -28.25 6.52
N PHE A 8 6.78 -27.12 5.80
CA PHE A 8 5.86 -26.01 6.06
C PHE A 8 4.44 -26.40 5.65
N VAL A 9 3.53 -26.41 6.61
CA VAL A 9 2.08 -26.57 6.37
C VAL A 9 1.42 -25.21 6.59
N PRO A 10 0.87 -24.57 5.55
CA PRO A 10 0.21 -23.29 5.69
C PRO A 10 -1.06 -23.43 6.53
N ILE A 11 -1.28 -22.50 7.46
CA ILE A 11 -2.55 -22.39 8.18
C ILE A 11 -3.56 -21.76 7.21
N LEU A 12 -4.54 -22.55 6.78
CA LEU A 12 -5.60 -22.08 5.92
C LEU A 12 -6.77 -21.53 6.76
N PRO A 13 -7.49 -20.50 6.26
CA PRO A 13 -8.78 -20.12 6.83
C PRO A 13 -9.73 -21.32 6.87
N PRO A 14 -10.70 -21.36 7.80
CA PRO A 14 -11.72 -22.41 7.81
C PRO A 14 -12.49 -22.42 6.48
N GLN A 15 -13.02 -23.59 6.08
CA GLN A 15 -13.75 -23.75 4.81
C GLN A 15 -14.93 -22.77 4.63
N ARG A 16 -15.49 -22.25 5.72
CA ARG A 16 -16.51 -21.20 5.74
C ARG A 16 -15.93 -19.87 6.24
N PHE A 17 -14.94 -19.36 5.53
CA PHE A 17 -14.43 -18.01 5.71
C PHE A 17 -14.99 -17.11 4.62
N THR A 18 -15.74 -16.08 5.00
CA THR A 18 -16.19 -15.03 4.09
C THR A 18 -15.40 -13.76 4.35
N LEU A 19 -14.91 -13.13 3.28
CA LEU A 19 -14.33 -11.80 3.39
C LEU A 19 -15.45 -10.82 3.77
N PRO A 20 -15.21 -9.90 4.73
CA PRO A 20 -16.17 -8.86 5.02
C PRO A 20 -16.36 -7.97 3.78
N SER A 21 -17.61 -7.65 3.46
CA SER A 21 -17.92 -6.63 2.46
C SER A 21 -17.62 -5.26 3.06
N ILE A 22 -16.47 -4.68 2.68
CA ILE A 22 -16.11 -3.31 3.03
C ILE A 22 -16.55 -2.40 1.87
N GLY A 23 -17.49 -1.51 2.14
CA GLY A 23 -18.00 -0.53 1.16
C GLY A 23 -17.19 0.77 1.09
N TYR A 24 -16.31 1.00 2.07
CA TYR A 24 -15.51 2.22 2.17
C TYR A 24 -14.15 1.96 2.82
N ILE A 25 -13.18 2.82 2.52
CA ILE A 25 -11.85 2.80 3.16
C ILE A 25 -11.93 3.76 4.37
N PRO A 26 -11.74 3.28 5.61
CA PRO A 26 -11.75 4.15 6.78
C PRO A 26 -10.52 5.05 6.84
N ASP A 27 -10.64 6.14 7.62
CA ASP A 27 -9.50 6.99 7.96
C ASP A 27 -8.45 6.20 8.74
N GLY A 28 -7.19 6.37 8.35
CA GLY A 28 -6.09 5.60 8.87
C GLY A 28 -4.83 5.73 8.04
N THR A 29 -3.91 4.80 8.24
CA THR A 29 -2.62 4.77 7.55
C THR A 29 -2.28 3.37 7.09
N ILE A 30 -2.00 3.22 5.80
CA ILE A 30 -1.44 1.99 5.23
C ILE A 30 0.06 2.21 5.04
N SER A 31 0.89 1.40 5.70
CA SER A 31 2.36 1.51 5.62
C SER A 31 2.95 0.40 4.77
N LEU A 32 3.78 0.78 3.80
CA LEU A 32 4.42 -0.11 2.83
C LEU A 32 5.93 0.13 2.87
N LEU A 33 6.71 -0.93 3.07
CA LEU A 33 8.15 -0.89 2.83
C LEU A 33 8.41 -1.25 1.37
N ARG A 34 9.18 -0.41 0.68
CA ARG A 34 9.49 -0.57 -0.75
C ARG A 34 10.96 -0.30 -1.01
N PHE A 35 11.61 -1.20 -1.73
CA PHE A 35 12.96 -1.00 -2.22
C PHE A 35 12.92 -0.25 -3.55
N ILE A 36 13.65 0.85 -3.65
CA ILE A 36 13.66 1.71 -4.83
C ILE A 36 14.77 1.29 -5.77
N ARG A 37 14.41 1.01 -7.03
CA ARG A 37 15.36 0.56 -8.06
C ARG A 37 16.00 1.75 -8.78
N SER A 38 16.89 1.45 -9.73
CA SER A 38 17.59 2.47 -10.53
C SER A 38 16.68 3.34 -11.40
N ASP A 39 15.47 2.86 -11.72
CA ASP A 39 14.46 3.63 -12.46
C ASP A 39 13.74 4.68 -11.60
N ARG A 40 14.01 4.70 -10.28
CA ARG A 40 13.46 5.64 -9.30
C ARG A 40 11.95 5.57 -9.13
N LYS A 41 11.31 4.49 -9.54
CA LYS A 41 9.86 4.35 -9.45
C LYS A 41 9.48 3.67 -8.13
N LEU A 42 8.61 4.34 -7.37
CA LEU A 42 7.86 3.74 -6.29
C LEU A 42 6.57 3.16 -6.87
N ASP A 43 6.40 1.84 -6.75
CA ASP A 43 5.16 1.13 -7.11
C ASP A 43 4.28 0.95 -5.86
N ILE A 44 3.10 1.57 -5.93
CA ILE A 44 2.01 1.42 -4.98
C ILE A 44 0.79 0.88 -5.74
N PHE A 45 0.50 -0.40 -5.56
CA PHE A 45 -0.66 -1.07 -6.17
C PHE A 45 -0.74 -0.93 -7.70
N GLY A 46 0.41 -0.88 -8.40
CA GLY A 46 0.49 -0.71 -9.85
C GLY A 46 0.55 0.75 -10.32
N GLU A 47 0.35 1.71 -9.42
CA GLU A 47 0.57 3.13 -9.68
C GLU A 47 2.03 3.49 -9.39
N HIS A 48 2.62 4.33 -10.24
CA HIS A 48 4.05 4.63 -10.21
C HIS A 48 4.31 6.09 -9.87
N PHE A 49 5.18 6.33 -8.89
CA PHE A 49 5.58 7.66 -8.44
C PHE A 49 7.09 7.83 -8.60
N GLU A 50 7.53 8.90 -9.24
CA GLU A 50 8.95 9.17 -9.44
C GLU A 50 9.57 9.74 -8.15
N LEU A 51 10.66 9.14 -7.69
CA LEU A 51 11.35 9.52 -6.48
C LEU A 51 12.67 10.27 -6.74
N PRO A 52 13.17 11.05 -5.76
CA PRO A 52 14.48 11.67 -5.81
C PRO A 52 15.61 10.64 -6.03
N LYS A 53 16.66 11.04 -6.75
CA LYS A 53 17.84 10.19 -7.02
C LYS A 53 18.50 9.66 -5.74
N ALA A 54 18.44 10.44 -4.66
CA ALA A 54 19.01 10.07 -3.36
C ALA A 54 18.40 8.80 -2.74
N LEU A 55 17.22 8.38 -3.20
CA LEU A 55 16.54 7.19 -2.67
C LEU A 55 16.83 5.91 -3.48
N ILE A 56 17.60 5.98 -4.57
CA ILE A 56 17.96 4.79 -5.36
C ILE A 56 18.69 3.77 -4.47
N TYR A 57 18.30 2.49 -4.60
CA TYR A 57 18.84 1.37 -3.84
C TYR A 57 18.67 1.49 -2.32
N THR A 58 17.64 2.21 -1.88
CA THR A 58 17.26 2.31 -0.48
C THR A 58 15.86 1.72 -0.26
N TYR A 59 15.59 1.32 0.98
CA TYR A 59 14.24 1.01 1.42
C TYR A 59 13.58 2.28 1.96
N VAL A 60 12.39 2.57 1.45
CA VAL A 60 11.56 3.69 1.91
C VAL A 60 10.30 3.16 2.57
N ARG A 61 9.76 3.94 3.50
CA ARG A 61 8.43 3.71 4.09
C ARG A 61 7.44 4.64 3.39
N ALA A 62 6.62 4.08 2.50
CA ALA A 62 5.49 4.79 1.90
C ALA A 62 4.26 4.63 2.81
N LYS A 63 3.61 5.74 3.16
CA LYS A 63 2.39 5.79 3.96
C LYS A 63 1.26 6.36 3.13
N ILE A 64 0.21 5.59 2.90
CA ILE A 64 -1.05 6.12 2.36
C ILE A 64 -1.86 6.63 3.55
N ILE A 65 -2.02 7.94 3.65
CA ILE A 65 -2.83 8.59 4.70
C ILE A 65 -4.23 8.78 4.12
N THR A 66 -5.16 7.90 4.50
CA THR A 66 -6.43 7.77 3.78
C THR A 66 -7.31 9.01 3.93
N GLY A 67 -7.41 9.56 5.14
CA GLY A 67 -8.17 10.79 5.40
C GLY A 67 -7.56 12.06 4.77
N LEU A 68 -6.29 12.03 4.35
CA LEU A 68 -5.65 13.16 3.64
C LEU A 68 -5.57 12.94 2.13
N HIS A 69 -5.94 11.77 1.63
CA HIS A 69 -5.78 11.40 0.21
C HIS A 69 -4.36 11.66 -0.31
N GLN A 70 -3.36 11.17 0.45
CA GLN A 70 -1.95 11.40 0.14
C GLN A 70 -1.10 10.15 0.37
N ILE A 71 -0.06 10.00 -0.45
CA ILE A 71 1.10 9.17 -0.16
C ILE A 71 2.19 10.05 0.41
N GLN A 72 2.78 9.63 1.53
CA GLN A 72 3.96 10.24 2.13
C GLN A 72 5.12 9.24 2.13
N VAL A 73 6.28 9.65 1.62
CA VAL A 73 7.46 8.79 1.49
C VAL A 73 8.52 9.21 2.49
N TYR A 74 8.88 8.27 3.37
CA TYR A 74 9.86 8.48 4.43
C TYR A 74 11.14 7.67 4.19
N SER A 75 12.28 8.28 4.54
CA SER A 75 13.57 7.60 4.72
C SER A 75 13.91 7.62 6.21
N GLY A 76 13.89 6.46 6.87
CA GLY A 76 13.86 6.40 8.34
C GLY A 76 12.62 7.12 8.89
N ASP A 77 12.85 8.21 9.62
CA ASP A 77 11.79 9.04 10.21
C ASP A 77 11.62 10.40 9.48
N GLU A 78 12.43 10.69 8.47
CA GLU A 78 12.37 11.92 7.69
C GLU A 78 11.35 11.81 6.54
N LEU A 79 10.42 12.76 6.45
CA LEU A 79 9.51 12.89 5.31
C LEU A 79 10.26 13.53 4.14
N ILE A 80 10.40 12.79 3.04
CA ILE A 80 11.16 13.24 1.87
C ILE A 80 10.25 13.91 0.84
N ILE A 81 9.11 13.29 0.54
CA ILE A 81 8.17 13.78 -0.48
C ILE A 81 6.75 13.27 -0.21
N SER A 82 5.76 14.02 -0.68
CA SER A 82 4.35 13.62 -0.65
C SER A 82 3.71 13.75 -2.03
N PHE A 83 2.76 12.86 -2.33
CA PHE A 83 1.98 12.87 -3.56
C PHE A 83 0.48 12.87 -3.23
N PRO A 84 -0.35 13.56 -4.03
CA PRO A 84 -1.79 13.33 -3.97
C PRO A 84 -2.09 11.87 -4.34
N TYR A 85 -3.05 11.25 -3.66
CA TYR A 85 -3.44 9.87 -3.87
C TYR A 85 -4.95 9.72 -3.77
N GLN A 86 -5.59 9.50 -4.91
CA GLN A 86 -7.03 9.34 -4.97
C GLN A 86 -7.41 7.93 -4.54
N LEU A 87 -8.22 7.85 -3.49
CA LEU A 87 -8.79 6.58 -3.06
C LEU A 87 -10.02 6.25 -3.90
N PRO A 88 -10.32 4.97 -4.12
CA PRO A 88 -11.59 4.55 -4.70
C PRO A 88 -12.76 5.21 -3.97
N ALA A 89 -13.75 5.67 -4.74
CA ALA A 89 -14.96 6.23 -4.16
C ALA A 89 -15.61 5.19 -3.23
N CYS A 90 -15.97 5.62 -2.03
CA CYS A 90 -16.79 4.81 -1.14
C CYS A 90 -18.14 4.52 -1.80
N ILE A 91 -18.52 3.24 -1.86
CA ILE A 91 -19.88 2.84 -2.21
C ILE A 91 -20.62 2.74 -0.88
N TYR A 92 -21.36 3.78 -0.52
CA TYR A 92 -22.29 3.67 0.59
C TYR A 92 -23.40 2.68 0.20
N PRO A 93 -23.64 1.62 0.98
CA PRO A 93 -24.82 0.78 0.79
C PRO A 93 -26.06 1.63 1.13
N GLY A 94 -26.60 2.32 0.13
CA GLY A 94 -27.72 3.26 0.28
C GLY A 94 -27.77 4.37 -0.78
N SER A 95 -26.69 4.65 -1.51
CA SER A 95 -26.67 5.65 -2.59
C SER A 95 -27.00 5.04 -3.96
N GLN A 96 -28.11 4.31 -4.03
CA GLN A 96 -28.91 4.21 -5.26
C GLN A 96 -30.26 4.83 -4.94
N ASN A 97 -30.50 6.04 -5.43
CA ASN A 97 -31.78 6.60 -5.85
C ASN A 97 -31.58 8.07 -6.22
N GLY A 98 -31.83 8.36 -7.50
CA GLY A 98 -31.80 9.67 -8.13
C GLY A 98 -32.09 9.48 -9.62
#